data_AF-A0A8H6R383-F1
#
_entry.id   AF-A0A8H6R383-F1
#
_cell.length_a   1.000
_cell.length_b   1.000
_cell.length_c   1.000
_cell.angle_alpha   90.00
_cell.angle_beta   90.00
_cell.angle_gamma   90.00
#
_symmetry.space_group_name_H-M   'P 1'
#
loop_
_entity.id
_entity.type
_entity.pdbx_description
1 polymer ?
#
loop_
_entity_poly.entity_id
_entity_poly.type
_entity_poly.pdbx_seq_one_letter_code
_entity_poly.pdbx_strand_id
1 'polypeptide(L)'
;MLFTTTPVLHRVMTANASPRVTLVVGMVLGSTLLALVIYHVRTDELLLHSVSFAGSVIAIGISTMRMINTRTLAGSEARRQIWGMVRFGAVIFNLGYWLWLVDVWMCSYLKSIRQAVGLPLAFFLELHGWWHICTGIGAYIFIAVIDHLVSGDDHKDIPESLAWPAPWAAQSIFSGKGSDKKQA
;
A
#
# COMPACT_ATOMS: atom_id res chain seq x y z
N MET A 1 2.25 -9.81 -3.32
CA MET A 1 2.25 -8.53 -4.08
C MET A 1 1.11 -8.46 -5.09
N LEU A 2 1.15 -9.19 -6.22
CA LEU A 2 0.05 -9.15 -7.22
C LEU A 2 -1.31 -9.64 -6.68
N PHE A 3 -1.31 -10.66 -5.80
CA PHE A 3 -2.53 -11.11 -5.11
C PHE A 3 -3.18 -10.02 -4.24
N THR A 4 -2.42 -9.02 -3.80
CA THR A 4 -2.93 -7.88 -3.01
C THR A 4 -3.37 -6.75 -3.92
N THR A 5 -2.60 -6.41 -4.96
CA THR A 5 -2.93 -5.28 -5.84
C THR A 5 -4.13 -5.57 -6.73
N THR A 6 -4.37 -6.82 -7.15
CA THR A 6 -5.47 -7.17 -8.05
C THR A 6 -6.87 -6.90 -7.43
N PRO A 7 -7.19 -7.38 -6.21
CA PRO A 7 -8.46 -7.04 -5.55
C PRO A 7 -8.60 -5.54 -5.25
N VAL A 8 -7.50 -4.88 -4.87
CA VAL A 8 -7.52 -3.43 -4.59
C VAL A 8 -7.79 -2.62 -5.86
N LEU A 9 -7.14 -2.98 -6.97
CA LEU A 9 -7.36 -2.36 -8.26
C LEU A 9 -8.80 -2.57 -8.73
N HIS A 10 -9.34 -3.79 -8.57
CA HIS A 10 -10.75 -4.09 -8.83
C HIS A 10 -11.66 -3.16 -8.03
N ARG A 11 -11.44 -3.05 -6.72
CA ARG A 11 -12.25 -2.19 -5.83
C ARG A 11 -12.24 -0.73 -6.26
N VAL A 12 -11.07 -0.18 -6.55
CA VAL A 12 -10.97 1.24 -6.93
C VAL A 12 -11.57 1.51 -8.31
N MET A 13 -11.39 0.61 -9.28
CA MET A 13 -11.97 0.76 -10.62
C MET A 13 -13.49 0.61 -10.65
N THR A 14 -14.06 -0.10 -9.67
CA THR A 14 -15.49 -0.45 -9.65
C THR A 14 -16.29 0.32 -8.61
N ALA A 15 -15.67 1.26 -7.88
CA ALA A 15 -16.26 2.02 -6.79
C ALA A 15 -17.58 2.74 -7.13
N ASN A 16 -17.80 3.11 -8.39
CA ASN A 16 -19.03 3.73 -8.90
C ASN A 16 -19.62 2.98 -10.11
N ALA A 17 -19.23 1.72 -10.33
CA ALA A 17 -19.56 0.98 -11.54
C ALA A 17 -20.87 0.19 -11.40
N SER A 18 -21.53 -0.10 -12.53
CA SER A 18 -22.70 -0.98 -12.55
C SER A 18 -22.29 -2.44 -12.27
N PRO A 19 -23.21 -3.30 -11.78
CA PRO A 19 -22.89 -4.70 -11.47
C PRO A 19 -22.25 -5.47 -12.62
N ARG A 20 -22.68 -5.18 -13.86
CA ARG A 20 -22.12 -5.80 -15.07
C ARG A 20 -20.66 -5.39 -15.29
N VAL A 21 -20.34 -4.11 -15.13
CA VAL A 21 -18.97 -3.61 -15.27
C VAL A 21 -18.08 -4.17 -14.16
N THR A 22 -18.58 -4.22 -12.92
CA THR A 22 -17.86 -4.80 -11.78
C THR A 22 -17.48 -6.25 -12.02
N LEU A 23 -18.41 -7.05 -12.57
CA LEU A 23 -18.17 -8.44 -12.91
C LEU A 23 -17.14 -8.58 -14.04
N VAL A 24 -17.29 -7.81 -15.13
CA VAL A 24 -16.38 -7.87 -16.27
C VAL A 24 -14.96 -7.48 -15.87
N VAL A 25 -14.79 -6.38 -15.12
CA VAL A 25 -13.47 -5.95 -14.61
C VAL A 25 -12.85 -7.03 -13.72
N GLY A 26 -13.66 -7.67 -12.86
CA GLY A 26 -13.20 -8.79 -12.02
C GLY A 26 -12.70 -9.97 -12.85
N MET A 27 -13.44 -10.39 -13.87
CA MET A 27 -13.03 -11.47 -14.77
C MET A 27 -11.74 -11.14 -15.52
N VAL A 28 -11.62 -9.92 -16.05
CA VAL A 28 -10.43 -9.48 -16.80
C VAL A 28 -9.20 -9.46 -15.90
N LEU A 29 -9.31 -8.85 -14.71
CA LEU A 29 -8.21 -8.76 -13.75
C LEU A 29 -7.81 -10.14 -13.21
N GLY A 30 -8.79 -10.99 -12.89
CA GLY A 30 -8.54 -12.36 -12.44
C GLY A 30 -7.86 -13.22 -13.51
N SER A 31 -8.33 -13.15 -14.76
CA SER A 31 -7.72 -13.88 -15.88
C SER A 31 -6.30 -13.40 -16.15
N THR A 32 -6.06 -12.08 -16.08
CA THR A 32 -4.72 -11.50 -16.24
C THR A 32 -3.78 -11.98 -15.15
N LEU A 33 -4.23 -11.97 -13.89
CA LEU A 33 -3.44 -12.49 -12.77
C LEU A 33 -3.08 -13.98 -12.96
N LEU A 34 -4.06 -14.80 -13.36
CA LEU A 34 -3.83 -16.22 -13.62
C LEU A 34 -2.79 -16.43 -14.74
N ALA A 35 -2.92 -15.68 -15.84
CA ALA A 35 -1.97 -15.76 -16.95
C ALA A 35 -0.55 -15.36 -16.51
N LEU A 36 -0.41 -14.28 -15.72
CA LEU A 36 0.87 -13.84 -15.17
C LEU A 36 1.49 -14.89 -14.24
N VAL A 37 0.68 -15.53 -13.38
CA VAL A 37 1.14 -16.61 -12.49
C VAL A 37 1.63 -17.80 -13.31
N ILE A 38 0.86 -18.25 -14.30
CA ILE A 38 1.26 -19.36 -15.18
C ILE A 38 2.57 -19.01 -15.90
N TYR A 39 2.67 -17.82 -16.48
CA TYR A 39 3.88 -17.39 -17.17
C TYR A 39 5.10 -17.37 -16.25
N HIS A 40 4.97 -16.76 -15.07
CA HIS A 40 6.03 -16.67 -14.08
C HIS A 40 6.53 -18.06 -13.65
N VAL A 41 5.62 -18.98 -13.31
CA VAL A 41 5.98 -20.35 -12.90
C VAL A 41 6.64 -21.14 -14.04
N ARG A 42 6.28 -20.87 -15.30
CA ARG A 42 6.83 -21.60 -16.46
C ARG A 42 8.19 -21.09 -16.92
N THR A 43 8.45 -19.80 -16.76
CA THR A 43 9.63 -19.14 -17.32
C THR A 43 10.67 -18.74 -16.28
N ASP A 44 10.30 -18.80 -14.99
CA ASP A 44 11.09 -18.29 -13.86
C ASP A 44 11.52 -16.82 -14.05
N GLU A 45 10.71 -16.07 -14.82
CA GLU A 45 10.97 -14.71 -15.26
C GLU A 45 10.28 -13.73 -14.29
N LEU A 46 11.04 -12.77 -13.74
CA LEU A 46 10.56 -11.84 -12.70
C LEU A 46 10.16 -10.45 -13.23
N LEU A 47 10.67 -10.02 -14.39
CA LEU A 47 10.45 -8.69 -14.94
C LEU A 47 8.97 -8.43 -15.20
N LEU A 48 8.25 -9.36 -15.83
CA LEU A 48 6.84 -9.18 -16.15
C LEU A 48 6.00 -9.07 -14.88
N HIS A 49 6.34 -9.84 -13.84
CA HIS A 49 5.73 -9.72 -12.52
C HIS A 49 5.98 -8.33 -11.91
N SER A 50 7.24 -7.88 -11.89
CA SER A 50 7.64 -6.59 -11.32
C SER A 50 7.00 -5.41 -12.05
N VAL A 51 6.98 -5.42 -13.38
CA VAL A 51 6.37 -4.36 -14.19
C VAL A 51 4.85 -4.33 -14.00
N SER A 52 4.19 -5.49 -13.99
CA SER A 52 2.74 -5.56 -13.74
C SER A 52 2.37 -5.07 -12.35
N PHE A 53 3.20 -5.40 -11.35
CA PHE A 53 3.03 -4.93 -9.99
C PHE A 53 3.18 -3.41 -9.88
N ALA A 54 4.26 -2.85 -10.45
CA ALA A 54 4.49 -1.40 -10.46
C ALA A 54 3.35 -0.66 -11.19
N GLY A 55 2.92 -1.16 -12.35
CA GLY A 55 1.79 -0.61 -13.09
C GLY A 55 0.49 -0.61 -12.26
N SER A 56 0.22 -1.71 -11.55
CA SER A 56 -0.95 -1.82 -10.67
C SER A 56 -0.90 -0.82 -9.52
N VAL A 57 0.25 -0.66 -8.85
CA VAL A 57 0.45 0.31 -7.76
C VAL A 57 0.26 1.74 -8.26
N ILE A 58 0.79 2.09 -9.44
CA ILE A 58 0.61 3.42 -10.05
C ILE A 58 -0.88 3.67 -10.37
N ALA A 59 -1.57 2.70 -10.96
CA ALA A 59 -2.98 2.82 -11.30
C ALA A 59 -3.85 2.99 -10.04
N ILE A 60 -3.57 2.23 -8.98
CA ILE A 60 -4.21 2.38 -7.67
C ILE A 60 -3.93 3.79 -7.12
N GLY A 61 -2.67 4.23 -7.12
CA GLY A 61 -2.27 5.55 -6.62
C GLY A 61 -3.01 6.69 -7.32
N ILE A 62 -3.01 6.71 -8.66
CA ILE A 62 -3.73 7.72 -9.46
C ILE A 62 -5.22 7.73 -9.11
N SER A 63 -5.81 6.55 -9.02
CA SER A 63 -7.25 6.43 -8.77
C SER A 63 -7.61 6.83 -7.34
N THR A 64 -6.78 6.49 -6.35
CA THR A 64 -6.91 6.98 -4.97
C THR A 64 -6.81 8.51 -4.91
N MET A 65 -5.85 9.13 -5.59
CA MET A 65 -5.74 10.60 -5.64
C MET A 65 -6.99 11.24 -6.25
N ARG A 66 -7.54 10.64 -7.31
CA ARG A 66 -8.81 11.09 -7.92
C ARG A 66 -9.96 11.00 -6.92
N MET A 67 -10.11 9.88 -6.21
CA MET A 67 -11.16 9.69 -5.20
C MET A 67 -11.03 10.66 -4.02
N ILE A 68 -9.81 10.90 -3.53
CA ILE A 68 -9.59 11.90 -2.47
C ILE A 68 -10.06 13.28 -2.95
N ASN A 69 -9.73 13.67 -4.18
CA ASN A 69 -10.13 14.97 -4.75
C ASN A 69 -11.64 15.11 -4.98
N THR A 70 -12.34 14.02 -5.29
CA THR A 70 -13.79 14.07 -5.58
C THR A 70 -14.66 13.84 -4.34
N ARG A 71 -14.21 13.02 -3.38
CA ARG A 71 -15.01 12.61 -2.21
C ARG A 71 -14.68 13.37 -0.92
N THR A 72 -13.59 14.15 -0.87
CA THR A 72 -13.23 14.93 0.33
C THR A 72 -13.26 16.43 0.05
N LEU A 73 -13.82 17.22 0.97
CA LEU A 73 -13.79 18.68 0.88
C LEU A 73 -12.37 19.22 1.09
N ALA A 74 -11.99 20.21 0.29
CA ALA A 74 -10.72 20.91 0.45
C ALA A 74 -10.65 21.58 1.82
N GLY A 75 -9.56 21.34 2.56
CA GLY A 75 -9.34 21.90 3.90
C GLY A 75 -10.06 21.16 5.04
N SER A 76 -10.80 20.08 4.77
CA SER A 76 -11.41 19.28 5.83
C SER A 76 -10.35 18.53 6.66
N GLU A 77 -10.67 18.29 7.93
CA GLU A 77 -9.83 17.49 8.81
C GLU A 77 -9.68 16.04 8.31
N ALA A 78 -10.76 15.44 7.83
CA ALA A 78 -10.74 14.12 7.21
C ALA A 78 -9.75 14.03 6.04
N ARG A 79 -9.74 15.02 5.15
CA ARG A 79 -8.78 15.08 4.02
C ARG A 79 -7.34 15.13 4.53
N ARG A 80 -7.09 15.91 5.59
CA ARG A 80 -5.76 16.02 6.22
C ARG A 80 -5.30 14.69 6.80
N GLN A 81 -6.17 14.00 7.52
CA GLN A 81 -5.91 12.68 8.09
C GLN A 81 -5.63 11.63 7.02
N ILE A 82 -6.46 11.56 5.98
CA ILE A 82 -6.28 10.65 4.83
C ILE A 82 -4.94 10.90 4.14
N TRP A 83 -4.58 12.16 3.91
CA TRP A 83 -3.26 12.49 3.33
C TRP A 83 -2.09 12.12 4.23
N GLY A 84 -2.26 12.20 5.56
CA GLY A 84 -1.26 11.70 6.50
C GLY A 84 -1.03 10.20 6.36
N MET A 85 -2.10 9.42 6.29
CA MET A 85 -2.03 7.98 6.04
C MET A 85 -1.39 7.67 4.69
N VAL A 86 -1.81 8.34 3.60
CA VAL A 86 -1.24 8.15 2.26
C VAL A 86 0.27 8.44 2.24
N ARG A 87 0.71 9.54 2.87
CA ARG A 87 2.13 9.89 2.94
C ARG A 87 2.93 8.87 3.74
N PHE A 88 2.43 8.48 4.91
CA PHE A 88 3.08 7.45 5.71
C PHE A 88 3.18 6.13 4.95
N GLY A 89 2.07 5.67 4.37
CA GLY A 89 2.00 4.46 3.54
C GLY A 89 2.97 4.49 2.37
N ALA A 90 3.08 5.63 1.67
CA ALA A 90 4.05 5.81 0.59
C ALA A 90 5.50 5.75 1.11
N VAL A 91 5.82 6.44 2.21
CA VAL A 91 7.17 6.47 2.79
C VAL A 91 7.60 5.08 3.26
N ILE A 92 6.77 4.37 4.02
CA ILE A 92 7.11 3.04 4.55
C ILE A 92 7.23 2.02 3.42
N PHE A 93 6.39 2.10 2.39
CA PHE A 93 6.48 1.21 1.24
C PHE A 93 7.78 1.44 0.44
N ASN A 94 8.15 2.71 0.21
CA ASN A 94 9.41 3.04 -0.45
C ASN A 94 10.62 2.65 0.40
N LEU A 95 10.58 2.83 1.73
CA LEU A 95 11.63 2.35 2.63
C LEU A 95 11.83 0.85 2.46
N GLY A 96 10.74 0.09 2.45
CA GLY A 96 10.81 -1.33 2.13
C GLY A 96 11.55 -1.57 0.82
N TYR A 97 11.19 -0.87 -0.24
CA TYR A 97 11.77 -1.09 -1.57
C TYR A 97 13.27 -0.85 -1.60
N TRP A 98 13.73 0.19 -0.91
CA TRP A 98 15.14 0.43 -0.71
C TRP A 98 15.82 -0.69 0.07
N LEU A 99 15.19 -1.22 1.13
CA LEU A 99 15.74 -2.37 1.87
C LEU A 99 15.87 -3.61 0.99
N TRP A 100 14.87 -3.90 0.15
CA TRP A 100 14.94 -4.99 -0.82
C TRP A 100 16.05 -4.78 -1.85
N LEU A 101 16.22 -3.56 -2.37
CA LEU A 101 17.26 -3.26 -3.34
C LEU A 101 18.67 -3.46 -2.72
N VAL A 102 18.87 -3.01 -1.48
CA VAL A 102 20.12 -3.23 -0.74
C VAL A 102 20.34 -4.72 -0.46
N ASP A 103 19.30 -5.46 -0.08
CA ASP A 103 19.36 -6.90 0.16
C ASP A 103 19.85 -7.67 -1.08
N VAL A 104 19.29 -7.35 -2.25
CA VAL A 104 19.69 -7.95 -3.53
C VAL A 104 21.14 -7.60 -3.88
N TRP A 105 21.55 -6.34 -3.68
CA TRP A 105 22.89 -5.88 -4.06
C TRP A 105 23.99 -6.37 -3.10
N MET A 106 23.71 -6.45 -1.80
CA MET A 106 24.67 -6.83 -0.75
C MET A 106 24.44 -8.24 -0.19
N CYS A 107 23.74 -9.11 -0.93
CA CYS A 107 23.31 -10.43 -0.45
C CYS A 107 24.46 -11.28 0.13
N SER A 108 25.58 -11.37 -0.56
CA SER A 108 26.75 -12.14 -0.11
C SER A 108 27.33 -11.58 1.19
N TYR A 109 27.50 -10.26 1.28
CA TYR A 109 28.04 -9.57 2.44
C TYR A 109 27.12 -9.68 3.66
N LEU A 110 25.82 -9.44 3.48
CA LEU A 110 24.81 -9.57 4.55
C LEU A 110 24.73 -11.01 5.07
N LYS A 111 24.88 -12.01 4.20
CA LYS A 111 24.92 -13.42 4.60
C LYS A 111 26.16 -13.74 5.42
N SER A 112 27.34 -13.27 4.99
CA SER A 112 28.59 -13.47 5.74
C SER A 112 28.54 -12.81 7.12
N ILE A 113 28.00 -11.59 7.22
CA ILE A 113 27.84 -10.93 8.52
C ILE A 113 26.86 -11.72 9.39
N ARG A 114 25.68 -12.10 8.89
CA ARG A 114 24.69 -12.87 9.68
C ARG A 114 25.28 -14.17 10.25
N GLN A 115 26.10 -14.87 9.49
CA GLN A 115 26.79 -16.07 9.96
C GLN A 115 27.83 -15.76 11.04
N ALA A 116 28.48 -14.60 10.97
CA ALA A 116 29.47 -14.18 11.95
C ALA A 116 28.85 -13.68 13.27
N VAL A 117 27.76 -12.91 13.23
CA VAL A 117 27.13 -12.35 14.46
C VAL A 117 26.20 -13.34 15.16
N GLY A 118 25.60 -14.28 14.43
CA GLY A 118 24.64 -15.22 15.00
C GLY A 118 23.34 -14.56 15.51
N LEU A 119 22.49 -15.35 16.18
CA LEU A 119 21.23 -14.87 16.75
C LEU A 119 21.45 -14.19 18.11
N PRO A 120 20.66 -13.15 18.46
CA PRO A 120 19.51 -12.62 17.72
C PRO A 120 19.86 -11.52 16.70
N LEU A 121 21.10 -11.02 16.68
CA LEU A 121 21.48 -9.87 15.84
C LEU A 121 21.33 -10.15 14.33
N ALA A 122 21.47 -11.41 13.91
CA ALA A 122 21.25 -11.81 12.53
C ALA A 122 19.84 -11.47 12.00
N PHE A 123 18.82 -11.39 12.88
CA PHE A 123 17.46 -11.01 12.49
C PHE A 123 17.38 -9.56 12.02
N PHE A 124 18.08 -8.64 12.69
CA PHE A 124 18.10 -7.22 12.30
C PHE A 124 18.79 -7.00 10.94
N LEU A 125 19.71 -7.90 10.58
CA LEU A 125 20.42 -7.87 9.30
C LEU A 125 19.66 -8.56 8.17
N GLU A 126 18.50 -9.17 8.45
CA GLU A 126 17.64 -9.78 7.45
C GLU A 126 16.78 -8.71 6.75
N LEU A 127 17.42 -7.93 5.88
CA LEU A 127 16.76 -6.83 5.15
C LEU A 127 15.59 -7.32 4.30
N HIS A 128 15.65 -8.54 3.78
CA HIS A 128 14.52 -9.20 3.11
C HIS A 128 13.25 -9.30 3.99
N GLY A 129 13.41 -9.63 5.27
CA GLY A 129 12.31 -9.71 6.22
C GLY A 129 11.71 -8.32 6.48
N TRP A 130 12.57 -7.32 6.67
CA TRP A 130 12.15 -5.92 6.84
C TRP A 130 11.42 -5.37 5.61
N TRP A 131 11.83 -5.75 4.40
CA TRP A 131 11.10 -5.42 3.17
C TRP A 131 9.63 -5.86 3.23
N HIS A 132 9.37 -7.11 3.63
CA HIS A 132 8.00 -7.63 3.76
C HIS A 132 7.20 -6.90 4.84
N ILE A 133 7.82 -6.59 5.98
CA ILE A 133 7.17 -5.83 7.06
C ILE A 133 6.80 -4.43 6.57
N CYS A 134 7.75 -3.69 5.99
CA CYS A 134 7.54 -2.32 5.53
C CYS A 134 6.50 -2.23 4.42
N THR A 135 6.57 -3.11 3.41
CA THR A 135 5.58 -3.15 2.33
C THR A 135 4.23 -3.67 2.77
N GLY A 136 4.18 -4.62 3.71
CA GLY A 136 2.96 -5.10 4.33
C GLY A 136 2.21 -3.99 5.07
N ILE A 137 2.94 -3.20 5.89
CA ILE A 137 2.39 -2.02 6.56
C ILE A 137 1.89 -1.01 5.52
N GLY A 138 2.69 -0.69 4.50
CA GLY A 138 2.29 0.23 3.43
C GLY A 138 1.01 -0.24 2.72
N ALA A 139 0.95 -1.51 2.34
CA ALA A 139 -0.22 -2.11 1.70
C ALA A 139 -1.47 -2.05 2.59
N TYR A 140 -1.34 -2.39 3.87
CA TYR A 140 -2.43 -2.25 4.85
C TYR A 140 -2.98 -0.83 4.89
N ILE A 141 -2.11 0.17 5.01
CA ILE A 141 -2.50 1.59 5.05
C ILE A 141 -3.24 1.99 3.77
N PHE A 142 -2.74 1.60 2.58
CA PHE A 142 -3.42 1.90 1.32
C PHE A 142 -4.78 1.23 1.20
N ILE A 143 -4.91 -0.04 1.63
CA ILE A 143 -6.19 -0.75 1.67
C ILE A 143 -7.16 -0.01 2.58
N ALA A 144 -6.75 0.38 3.78
CA ALA A 144 -7.59 1.11 4.73
C ALA A 144 -8.08 2.46 4.15
N VAL A 145 -7.19 3.23 3.50
CA VAL A 145 -7.57 4.49 2.84
C VAL A 145 -8.57 4.25 1.72
N ILE A 146 -8.35 3.25 0.88
CA ILE A 146 -9.24 2.93 -0.25
C ILE A 146 -10.59 2.43 0.25
N ASP A 147 -10.60 1.56 1.25
CA ASP A 147 -11.80 1.03 1.85
C ASP A 147 -12.69 2.17 2.37
N HIS A 148 -12.10 3.07 3.17
CA HIS A 148 -12.77 4.26 3.67
C HIS A 148 -13.32 5.17 2.55
N LEU A 149 -12.49 5.46 1.54
CA LEU A 149 -12.92 6.30 0.40
C LEU A 149 -14.05 5.68 -0.40
N VAL A 150 -14.09 4.35 -0.54
CA VAL A 150 -15.09 3.64 -1.34
C VAL A 150 -16.40 3.44 -0.56
N SER A 151 -16.33 3.07 0.72
CA SER A 151 -17.49 2.81 1.57
C SER A 151 -18.35 4.06 1.81
N GLY A 152 -17.74 5.26 1.77
CA GLY A 152 -18.47 6.51 1.90
C GLY A 152 -19.02 6.78 3.31
N ASP A 153 -18.50 6.07 4.31
CA ASP A 153 -18.86 6.25 5.71
C ASP A 153 -18.52 7.67 6.18
N ASP A 154 -19.31 8.19 7.13
CA ASP A 154 -19.13 9.55 7.67
C ASP A 154 -17.68 9.69 8.16
N HIS A 155 -16.95 10.70 7.69
CA HIS A 155 -15.49 10.78 7.80
C HIS A 155 -14.98 11.08 9.23
N LYS A 156 -15.81 10.80 10.23
CA LYS A 156 -15.60 11.15 11.64
C LYS A 156 -14.87 10.04 12.41
N ASP A 157 -14.92 8.79 11.93
CA ASP A 157 -14.49 7.61 12.70
C ASP A 157 -13.26 6.87 12.12
N ILE A 158 -12.43 7.56 11.33
CA ILE A 158 -11.18 7.00 10.78
C ILE A 158 -10.24 6.45 11.88
N PRO A 159 -10.05 7.13 13.03
CA PRO A 159 -9.09 6.66 14.03
C PRO A 159 -9.59 5.50 14.90
N GLU A 160 -10.90 5.34 15.06
CA GLU A 160 -11.47 4.34 16.00
C GLU A 160 -11.69 2.97 15.35
N SER A 161 -11.85 2.92 14.01
CA SER A 161 -12.13 1.69 13.27
C SER A 161 -10.89 0.94 12.77
N LEU A 162 -9.71 1.56 12.81
CA LEU A 162 -8.48 1.02 12.20
C LEU A 162 -7.44 0.59 13.24
N ALA A 163 -6.78 -0.54 12.98
CA ALA A 163 -5.67 -1.01 13.80
C ALA A 163 -4.39 -0.15 13.61
N TRP A 164 -3.53 -0.12 14.62
CA TRP A 164 -2.21 0.49 14.50
C TRP A 164 -1.43 -0.12 13.31
N PRO A 165 -0.69 0.67 12.49
CA PRO A 165 -0.32 2.08 12.68
C PRO A 165 -1.24 3.12 12.00
N ALA A 166 -2.40 2.74 11.49
CA ALA A 166 -3.26 3.64 10.71
C ALA A 166 -3.75 4.88 11.50
N PRO A 167 -4.32 4.76 12.72
CA PRO A 167 -4.75 5.91 13.52
C PRO A 167 -3.59 6.86 13.86
N TRP A 168 -2.43 6.28 14.17
CA TRP A 168 -1.21 7.05 14.44
C TRP A 168 -0.78 7.83 13.19
N ALA A 169 -0.75 7.19 12.02
CA ALA A 169 -0.38 7.85 10.77
C ALA A 169 -1.32 9.02 10.42
N ALA A 170 -2.62 8.88 10.69
CA ALA A 170 -3.63 9.93 10.49
C ALA A 170 -3.43 11.16 11.40
N GLN A 171 -2.89 10.99 12.61
CA GLN A 171 -2.72 12.06 13.61
C GLN A 171 -1.26 12.56 13.75
N SER A 172 -0.32 11.86 13.12
CA SER A 172 1.12 12.15 13.21
C SER A 172 1.55 13.37 12.37
N ILE A 173 2.86 13.64 12.36
CA ILE A 173 3.49 14.66 11.52
C ILE A 173 3.15 14.51 10.02
N PHE A 174 2.79 13.32 9.57
CA PHE A 174 2.42 13.06 8.17
C PHE A 174 1.14 13.80 7.75
N SER A 175 0.18 14.01 8.67
CA SER A 175 -1.05 14.76 8.39
C SER A 175 -0.85 16.27 8.49
N GLY A 176 0.19 16.73 9.20
CA GLY A 176 0.49 18.15 9.42
C GLY A 176 -0.37 18.77 10.53
N LYS A 177 0.08 19.89 11.11
CA LYS A 177 -0.67 20.57 12.19
C LYS A 177 -2.00 21.07 11.65
N GLY A 178 -3.10 20.65 12.29
CA GLY A 178 -4.39 21.29 12.08
C GLY A 178 -4.32 22.74 12.52
N SER A 179 -5.00 23.63 11.79
CA SER A 179 -5.31 24.95 12.33
C SER A 179 -6.16 24.73 13.58
N ASP A 180 -5.58 24.92 14.76
CA ASP A 180 -6.30 25.02 16.03
C ASP A 180 -7.29 26.19 15.90
N LYS A 181 -8.50 25.91 15.39
CA LYS A 181 -9.65 26.74 15.74
C LYS A 181 -10.07 26.28 17.12
N LYS A 182 -9.46 26.90 18.14
CA LYS A 182 -10.04 26.99 19.47
C LYS A 182 -11.51 27.38 19.30
N GLN A 183 -12.41 26.47 19.66
CA GLN A 183 -13.77 26.85 20.01
C GLN A 183 -13.67 27.74 21.25
N ALA A 184 -13.98 29.03 21.05
CA ALA A 184 -14.31 29.99 22.08
C ALA A 184 -15.78 30.39 21.87
#